data_AF-A0A645JZK8-F1
#
_entry.id   AF-A0A645JZK8-F1
#
_cell.length_a   1.000
_cell.length_b   1.000
_cell.length_c   1.000
_cell.angle_alpha   90.00
_cell.angle_beta   90.00
_cell.angle_gamma   90.00
#
_symmetry.space_group_name_H-M   'P 1'
#
loop_
_entity.id
_entity.type
_entity.pdbx_description
1 polymer ?
#
loop_
_entity_poly.entity_id
_entity_poly.type
_entity_poly.pdbx_seq_one_letter_code
_entity_poly.pdbx_strand_id
1 'polypeptide(L)' 'MFRYNGLRIIMKEVSSFEYFATKSGSTLLIYVNKDLSNDEKSKVLHKSIRNMT' A
#
# COMPACT_ATOMS: atom_id res chain seq x y z
N MET A 1 9.42 -25.38 -2.33
CA MET A 1 9.35 -23.92 -2.10
C MET A 1 8.30 -23.35 -3.03
N PHE A 2 7.10 -23.04 -2.52
CA PHE A 2 6.00 -22.56 -3.36
C PHE A 2 6.30 -21.13 -3.85
N ARG A 3 6.29 -20.92 -5.17
CA ARG A 3 6.34 -19.58 -5.77
C ARG A 3 4.93 -19.01 -5.74
N TYR A 4 4.66 -18.17 -4.75
CA TYR A 4 3.38 -17.46 -4.67
C TYR A 4 3.32 -16.42 -5.79
N ASN A 5 2.46 -16.65 -6.80
CA ASN A 5 2.19 -15.70 -7.89
C ASN A 5 1.20 -14.60 -7.44
N GLY A 6 1.34 -14.12 -6.21
CA GLY A 6 0.47 -13.10 -5.63
C GLY A 6 1.05 -11.69 -5.75
N LEU A 7 0.22 -10.70 -5.45
CA LEU A 7 0.67 -9.32 -5.27
C LEU A 7 1.38 -9.18 -3.93
N ARG A 8 2.65 -8.78 -3.92
CA ARG A 8 3.38 -8.40 -2.71
C ARG A 8 2.98 -6.98 -2.33
N ILE A 9 2.51 -6.75 -1.11
CA ILE A 9 2.17 -5.40 -0.61
C ILE A 9 3.18 -5.01 0.45
N ILE A 10 3.79 -3.84 0.30
CA ILE A 10 4.71 -3.25 1.26
C ILE A 10 4.13 -1.90 1.68
N MET A 11 3.81 -1.76 2.95
CA MET A 11 3.42 -0.47 3.52
C MET A 11 4.59 0.15 4.28
N LYS A 12 4.83 1.45 4.04
CA LYS A 12 5.87 2.22 4.73
C LYS A 12 5.29 3.51 5.29
N GLU A 13 5.60 3.79 6.54
CA GLU A 13 5.14 5.01 7.19
C GLU A 13 6.04 6.21 6.84
N VAL A 14 5.40 7.35 6.59
CA VAL A 14 6.04 8.63 6.25
C VAL A 14 5.40 9.78 7.03
N SER A 15 5.98 10.99 6.98
CA SER A 15 5.39 12.19 7.62
C SER A 15 5.23 13.37 6.65
N SER A 16 5.71 13.25 5.42
CA SER A 16 5.81 14.38 4.48
C SER A 16 4.55 14.59 3.63
N PHE A 17 3.72 13.57 3.48
CA PHE A 17 2.50 13.58 2.66
C PHE A 17 1.49 12.58 3.21
N GLU A 18 0.22 12.72 2.82
CA GLU A 18 -0.89 11.92 3.35
C GLU A 18 -0.83 10.44 2.92
N TYR A 19 -0.77 10.19 1.62
CA TYR A 19 -0.49 8.85 1.08
C TYR A 19 0.08 8.92 -0.33
N PHE A 20 0.82 7.88 -0.73
CA PHE A 20 1.29 7.67 -2.09
C PHE A 20 1.40 6.17 -2.36
N ALA A 21 0.80 5.69 -3.44
CA ALA A 21 0.87 4.29 -3.83
C ALA A 21 1.51 4.15 -5.21
N THR A 22 2.42 3.19 -5.37
CA THR A 22 3.08 2.91 -6.64
C THR A 22 3.31 1.41 -6.83
N LYS A 23 3.34 0.97 -8.08
CA LYS A 23 3.52 -0.43 -8.46
C LYS A 23 4.88 -0.63 -9.10
N SER A 24 5.58 -1.68 -8.68
CA SER A 24 6.81 -2.16 -9.32
C SER A 24 6.71 -3.67 -9.50
N GLY A 25 6.50 -4.11 -10.74
CA GLY A 25 6.25 -5.52 -11.08
C GLY A 25 5.05 -6.10 -10.32
N SER A 26 5.29 -7.17 -9.55
CA SER A 26 4.30 -7.81 -8.67
C SER A 26 4.27 -7.21 -7.26
N THR A 27 4.88 -6.04 -7.04
CA THR A 27 4.94 -5.38 -5.73
C THR A 27 4.17 -4.05 -5.76
N LEU A 28 3.26 -3.88 -4.80
CA LEU A 28 2.60 -2.61 -4.47
C LEU A 28 3.33 -1.99 -3.28
N LEU A 29 3.87 -0.79 -3.47
CA LEU A 29 4.41 0.03 -2.39
C LEU A 29 3.39 1.09 -2.02
N ILE A 30 3.01 1.12 -0.75
CA ILE A 30 2.10 2.12 -0.18
C ILE A 30 2.85 2.89 0.88
N TYR A 31 3.07 4.17 0.63
CA TYR A 31 3.56 5.12 1.61
C TYR A 31 2.35 5.77 2.27
N VAL A 32 2.27 5.67 3.57
CA VAL A 32 1.12 6.15 4.34
C VAL A 32 1.60 7.06 5.46
N ASN A 33 0.91 8.17 5.70
CA ASN A 33 1.29 9.03 6.80
C ASN A 33 1.12 8.27 8.13
N LYS A 34 2.13 8.34 9.00
CA LYS A 34 2.11 7.74 10.33
C LYS A 34 0.96 8.29 11.19
N ASP A 35 0.56 9.53 10.94
CA ASP A 35 -0.45 10.28 11.69
C ASP A 35 -1.89 9.85 11.34
N LEU A 36 -2.07 9.06 10.26
CA LEU A 36 -3.39 8.53 9.91
C LEU A 36 -3.86 7.48 10.92
N SER A 37 -5.16 7.51 11.20
CA SER A 37 -5.82 6.47 11.99
C SER A 37 -5.79 5.12 11.28
N ASN A 38 -5.98 4.04 12.04
CA ASN A 38 -6.04 2.70 11.46
C ASN A 38 -7.19 2.54 10.44
N ASP A 39 -8.31 3.25 10.63
CA ASP A 39 -9.42 3.27 9.68
C ASP A 39 -9.03 3.92 8.35
N GLU A 40 -8.32 5.05 8.41
CA GLU A 40 -7.80 5.73 7.22
C GLU A 40 -6.73 4.90 6.51
N LYS A 41 -5.80 4.30 7.27
CA LYS A 41 -4.80 3.36 6.72
C LYS A 41 -5.48 2.19 5.99
N SER A 42 -6.55 1.64 6.56
CA SER A 42 -7.36 0.59 5.93
C SER A 42 -8.01 1.06 4.63
N LYS A 43 -8.62 2.24 4.62
CA LYS A 43 -9.22 2.83 3.41
C LYS A 43 -8.19 3.03 2.30
N VAL A 44 -7.01 3.56 2.63
CA VAL A 44 -5.90 3.76 1.68
C VAL A 44 -5.44 2.43 1.08
N LEU A 45 -5.30 1.38 1.90
CA LEU A 45 -4.93 0.05 1.43
C LEU A 45 -5.95 -0.50 0.42
N HIS A 46 -7.23 -0.51 0.77
CA HIS A 46 -8.29 -1.03 -0.10
C HIS A 46 -8.41 -0.22 -1.40
N LYS A 47 -8.31 1.11 -1.30
CA LYS A 47 -8.30 2.00 -2.47
C LYS A 47 -7.10 1.73 -3.38
N SER A 48 -5.92 1.52 -2.81
CA SER A 48 -4.69 1.24 -3.55
C SER A 48 -4.76 -0.10 -4.28
N ILE A 49 -5.32 -1.13 -3.66
CA ILE A 49 -5.54 -2.43 -4.29
C ILE A 49 -6.59 -2.33 -5.41
N ARG A 50 -7.70 -1.62 -5.16
CA ARG A 50 -8.78 -1.44 -6.16
C ARG A 50 -8.32 -0.67 -7.40
N ASN A 51 -7.47 0.33 -7.24
CA ASN A 51 -6.94 1.10 -8.38
C ASN A 51 -5.91 0.30 -9.22
N MET A 52 -5.54 -0.91 -8.80
CA MET A 52 -4.61 -1.78 -9.53
C MET A 52 -5.29 -2.84 -10.41
N THR A 53 -6.54 -3.17 -10.11
CA THR A 53 -7.42 -3.97 -11.00
C THR A 53 -8.01 -3.09 -12.07
#